data_AF-A0A498KRB2-F1
#
_entry.id   AF-A0A498KRB2-F1
#
_cell.length_a   1.000
_cell.length_b   1.000
_cell.length_c   1.000
_cell.angle_alpha   90.00
_cell.angle_beta   90.00
_cell.angle_gamma   90.00
#
_symmetry.space_group_name_H-M   'P 1'
#
loop_
_entity.id
_entity.type
_entity.pdbx_description
1 polymer ?
#
loop_
_entity_poly.entity_id
_entity_poly.type
_entity_poly.pdbx_seq_one_letter_code
_entity_poly.pdbx_strand_id
1 'polypeptide(L)' 'MSQEQTQQLDLPARIVERVEDRLPRTEFDSPEEYVSFVMEEVLYRVEQETEDDDFEEVDEDEVKDRLKSLGYLNDE' A
#
# COMPACT_ATOMS: atom_id res chain seq x y z
N MET A 1 -5.82 -17.88 -12.74
CA MET A 1 -5.68 -16.43 -12.52
C MET A 1 -7.05 -15.81 -12.74
N SER A 2 -7.73 -15.42 -11.68
CA SER A 2 -9.00 -14.68 -11.82
C SER A 2 -8.67 -13.30 -12.38
N GLN A 3 -9.34 -12.87 -13.44
CA GLN A 3 -9.22 -11.50 -13.90
C GLN A 3 -9.85 -10.60 -12.83
N GLU A 4 -9.10 -9.60 -12.39
CA GLU A 4 -9.59 -8.61 -11.45
C GLU A 4 -10.73 -7.80 -12.09
N GLN A 5 -11.72 -7.41 -11.28
CA GLN A 5 -12.85 -6.62 -11.76
C GLN A 5 -12.46 -5.14 -11.81
N THR A 6 -12.46 -4.55 -13.01
CA THR A 6 -12.07 -3.14 -13.22
C THR A 6 -13.29 -2.25 -13.46
N GLN A 7 -13.15 -0.96 -13.16
CA GLN A 7 -14.13 0.10 -13.46
C GLN A 7 -13.43 1.27 -14.18
N GLN A 8 -14.17 2.00 -15.01
CA GLN A 8 -13.64 3.20 -15.69
C GLN A 8 -13.82 4.45 -14.83
N LEU A 9 -12.75 5.25 -14.73
CA LEU A 9 -12.73 6.53 -14.04
C LEU A 9 -12.19 7.60 -14.99
N ASP A 10 -12.88 8.74 -15.05
CA ASP A 10 -12.42 9.88 -15.83
C ASP A 10 -11.39 10.69 -15.02
N LEU A 11 -10.19 10.86 -15.59
CA LEU A 11 -9.15 11.71 -15.03
C LEU A 11 -8.97 12.98 -15.86
N PRO A 12 -8.61 14.13 -15.26
CA PRO A 12 -8.27 15.32 -16.02
C PRO A 12 -7.14 15.05 -17.00
N ALA A 13 -7.27 15.49 -18.26
CA ALA A 13 -6.26 15.26 -19.31
C ALA A 13 -4.84 15.63 -18.88
N ARG A 14 -4.67 16.75 -18.17
CA ARG A 14 -3.38 17.20 -17.61
C ARG A 14 -2.67 16.19 -16.70
N ILE A 15 -3.43 15.30 -16.07
CA ILE A 15 -2.91 14.25 -15.20
C ILE A 15 -2.49 13.06 -16.07
N VAL A 16 -3.34 12.66 -17.01
CA VAL A 16 -3.06 11.59 -17.98
C VAL A 16 -1.78 11.89 -18.76
N GLU A 17 -1.62 13.11 -19.28
CA GLU A 17 -0.39 13.52 -19.98
C GLU A 17 0.86 13.37 -19.12
N ARG A 18 0.79 13.72 -17.82
CA ARG A 18 1.93 13.56 -16.91
C ARG A 18 2.25 12.09 -16.60
N VAL A 19 1.23 11.25 -16.54
CA VAL A 19 1.37 9.80 -16.37
C VAL A 19 2.09 9.23 -17.59
N GLU A 20 1.61 9.55 -18.79
CA GLU A 20 2.20 9.10 -20.06
C GLU A 20 3.64 9.61 -20.25
N ASP A 21 3.93 10.87 -19.93
CA ASP A 21 5.29 11.43 -20.02
C ASP A 21 6.28 10.72 -19.08
N ARG A 22 5.80 10.23 -17.94
CA ARG A 22 6.62 9.55 -16.93
C ARG A 22 6.75 8.05 -17.19
N LEU A 23 5.74 7.42 -17.80
CA LEU A 23 5.64 5.98 -18.02
C LEU A 23 6.93 5.35 -18.61
N PRO A 24 7.61 5.93 -19.63
CA PRO A 24 8.84 5.35 -20.19
C PRO A 24 10.03 5.29 -19.22
N ARG A 25 9.92 5.93 -18.06
CA ARG A 25 10.94 5.95 -17.00
C ARG A 25 10.57 5.04 -15.83
N THR A 26 9.53 4.24 -15.98
CA THR A 26 9.02 3.31 -14.97
C THR A 26 9.12 1.87 -15.48
N GLU A 27 8.80 0.91 -14.63
CA GLU A 27 8.77 -0.52 -14.97
C GLU A 27 7.41 -0.98 -15.53
N PHE A 28 6.41 -0.10 -15.58
CA PHE A 28 5.05 -0.42 -15.99
C PHE A 28 4.87 -0.35 -17.50
N ASP A 29 4.03 -1.25 -18.04
CA ASP A 29 3.78 -1.35 -19.47
C ASP A 29 2.57 -0.52 -19.93
N SER A 30 1.70 -0.09 -19.00
CA SER A 30 0.54 0.75 -19.31
C SER A 30 0.27 1.87 -18.30
N PRO A 31 -0.41 2.95 -18.73
CA PRO A 31 -0.86 4.01 -17.82
C PRO A 31 -1.76 3.49 -16.70
N GLU A 32 -2.63 2.51 -16.98
CA GLU A 32 -3.53 1.91 -16.00
C GLU A 32 -2.76 1.20 -14.90
N GLU A 33 -1.76 0.39 -15.26
CA GLU A 33 -0.91 -0.31 -14.29
C GLU A 33 -0.16 0.68 -13.39
N TYR A 34 0.42 1.72 -14.00
CA TYR A 34 1.15 2.73 -13.26
C TYR A 34 0.24 3.54 -12.32
N VAL A 35 -0.95 3.95 -12.79
CA VAL A 35 -1.92 4.68 -11.97
C VAL A 35 -2.44 3.83 -10.84
N SER A 36 -2.78 2.56 -11.09
CA SER A 36 -3.24 1.63 -10.05
C SER A 36 -2.20 1.50 -8.95
N PHE A 37 -0.95 1.21 -9.27
CA PHE A 37 0.12 1.09 -8.28
C PHE A 37 0.30 2.36 -7.44
N VAL A 38 0.32 3.53 -8.08
CA VAL A 38 0.47 4.81 -7.37
C VAL A 38 -0.72 5.08 -6.46
N MET A 39 -1.94 4.77 -6.91
CA MET A 39 -3.14 4.96 -6.11
C MET A 39 -3.19 3.99 -4.92
N GLU A 40 -2.81 2.72 -5.10
CA GLU A 40 -2.69 1.74 -4.03
C GLU A 40 -1.68 2.21 -2.96
N GLU A 41 -0.50 2.69 -3.37
CA GLU A 41 0.50 3.23 -2.43
C GLU A 41 0.00 4.44 -1.65
N VAL A 42 -0.78 5.32 -2.30
CA VAL A 42 -1.35 6.50 -1.63
C VAL A 42 -2.47 6.10 -0.68
N LEU A 43 -3.36 5.19 -1.11
CA LEU A 43 -4.46 4.68 -0.28
C LEU A 43 -3.91 3.94 0.93
N TYR A 44 -2.93 3.06 0.75
CA TYR A 44 -2.28 2.36 1.84
C TYR A 44 -1.71 3.31 2.89
N ARG A 45 -1.08 4.42 2.48
CA ARG A 45 -0.56 5.42 3.44
C ARG A 45 -1.67 6.17 4.15
N VAL A 46 -2.72 6.58 3.44
CA VAL A 46 -3.86 7.28 4.03
C VAL A 46 -4.60 6.36 5.01
N GLU A 47 -4.81 5.11 4.64
CA GLU A 47 -5.43 4.07 5.47
C GLU A 47 -4.55 3.78 6.68
N GLN A 48 -3.24 3.57 6.53
CA GLN A 48 -2.34 3.43 7.68
C GLN A 48 -2.33 4.66 8.60
N GLU A 49 -2.37 5.89 8.08
CA GLU A 49 -2.40 7.11 8.90
C GLU A 49 -3.75 7.32 9.61
N THR A 50 -4.85 6.78 9.07
CA THR A 50 -6.18 6.84 9.70
C THR A 50 -6.49 5.62 10.56
N GLU A 51 -5.93 4.47 10.22
CA GLU A 51 -5.87 3.29 11.05
C GLU A 51 -4.88 3.51 12.18
N ASP A 52 -3.83 4.34 12.13
CA ASP A 52 -3.03 4.67 13.32
C ASP A 52 -3.83 5.48 14.37
N ASP A 53 -5.01 6.01 14.02
CA ASP A 53 -6.02 6.51 14.96
C ASP A 53 -7.01 5.40 15.44
N ASP A 54 -7.07 4.24 14.78
CA ASP A 54 -7.91 3.05 15.07
C ASP A 54 -7.09 1.75 15.33
N PHE A 55 -5.75 1.82 15.39
CA PHE A 55 -4.84 0.73 15.69
C PHE A 55 -4.94 0.62 17.20
N GLU A 56 -5.79 -0.30 17.65
CA GLU A 56 -5.74 -0.80 19.00
C GLU A 56 -4.25 -1.00 19.34
N GLU A 57 -3.76 -0.22 20.33
CA GLU A 57 -2.41 -0.34 20.86
C GLU A 57 -2.12 -1.83 21.01
N VAL A 58 -1.31 -2.39 20.09
CA VAL A 58 -0.92 -3.79 20.22
C VAL A 58 -0.07 -3.83 21.46
N ASP A 59 -0.68 -4.31 22.55
CA ASP A 59 -0.10 -4.31 23.89
C ASP A 59 1.30 -4.92 23.78
N GLU A 60 2.32 -4.12 24.09
CA GLU A 60 3.73 -4.52 23.96
C GLU A 60 3.99 -5.84 24.69
N ASP A 61 3.18 -6.16 25.70
CA ASP A 61 3.26 -7.39 26.47
C ASP A 61 2.82 -8.63 25.65
N GLU A 62 1.81 -8.52 24.76
CA GLU A 62 1.42 -9.61 23.86
C GLU A 62 2.50 -9.87 22.80
N VAL A 63 3.13 -8.80 22.29
CA VAL A 63 4.25 -8.90 21.35
C VAL A 63 5.46 -9.57 22.03
N LYS A 64 5.77 -9.19 23.28
CA LYS A 64 6.85 -9.81 24.06
C LYS A 64 6.59 -11.29 24.31
N ASP A 65 5.39 -11.68 24.69
CA ASP A 65 5.04 -13.07 24.94
C ASP A 65 5.17 -13.94 23.67
N ARG A 66 4.72 -13.42 22.53
CA ARG A 66 4.89 -14.10 21.23
C ARG A 66 6.37 -14.23 20.84
N LEU A 67 7.17 -13.20 21.04
CA LEU A 67 8.61 -13.22 20.75
C LEU A 67 9.38 -14.18 21.68
N LYS A 68 9.01 -14.26 22.96
CA LYS A 68 9.53 -15.26 23.91
C LYS A 68 9.18 -16.68 23.49
N SER A 69 7.92 -16.92 23.10
CA SER A 69 7.48 -18.24 22.63
C SER A 69 8.20 -18.70 21.36
N LEU A 70 8.64 -17.77 20.52
CA LEU A 70 9.40 -18.05 19.30
C LEU A 70 10.93 -18.10 19.53
N GLY A 71 11.38 -17.84 20.76
CA GLY A 71 12.80 -17.88 21.15
C GLY A 71 13.62 -16.68 20.68
N TYR A 72 12.97 -15.59 20.28
CA TYR A 72 13.63 -14.35 19.85
C TYR A 72 13.95 -13.40 21.01
N LEU A 73 13.25 -13.53 22.14
CA LEU A 73 13.61 -12.89 23.40
C LEU A 73 14.04 -13.96 24.41
N ASN A 74 15.25 -13.83 24.95
CA ASN A 74 15.67 -14.54 26.15
C ASN A 74 15.81 -13.49 27.26
N ASP A 75 15.12 -13.68 28.38
CA ASP A 75 15.35 -12.88 29.59
C ASP A 75 16.73 -13.28 30.16
N GLU A 76 17.72 -12.39 30.10
CA GLU A 76 18.99 -12.54 30.84
C GLU A 76 18.80 -12.27 32.33
#